data_AF-A0A2U1KXC8-F1
#
_entry.id   AF-A0A2U1KXC8-F1
#
_cell.length_a   1.000
_cell.length_b   1.000
_cell.length_c   1.000
_cell.angle_alpha   90.00
_cell.angle_beta   90.00
_cell.angle_gamma   90.00
#
_symmetry.space_group_name_H-M   'P 1'
#
loop_
_entity.id
_entity.type
_entity.pdbx_description
1 polymer ?
#
loop_
_entity_poly.entity_id
_entity_poly.type
_entity_poly.pdbx_seq_one_letter_code
_entity_poly.pdbx_strand_id
1 'polypeptide(L)'
;MTHLTPMQRQDVIDMGFGDILKFKINKVPTRLAFWLLDRFDENTCSLNLPGRVILITRELVRKLLGVPMAEVHLYARDETDHRNQLTRQWKAQFGKERKRHFLTHVAKLIVEGKRSGWLFKINFLVLFFSTLGETNLNNTVNLKFLHLLNNEDDIAKLDWCTYIIEILIKTKRSWKRDGYYNGPIVLLLV
;
A
#
# COMPACT_ATOMS: atom_id res chain seq x y z
N MET A 1 13.28 4.36 -5.64
CA MET A 1 12.87 3.56 -6.83
C MET A 1 13.87 3.67 -8.00
N THR A 2 15.14 3.98 -7.73
CA THR A 2 16.19 4.17 -8.74
C THR A 2 16.82 2.87 -9.26
N HIS A 3 16.51 1.74 -8.64
CA HIS A 3 17.10 0.42 -8.97
C HIS A 3 16.20 -0.49 -9.81
N LEU A 4 15.02 -0.03 -10.24
CA LEU A 4 14.14 -0.81 -11.13
C LEU A 4 14.66 -0.78 -12.56
N THR A 5 14.62 -1.93 -13.24
CA THR A 5 14.94 -2.02 -14.68
C THR A 5 13.89 -1.27 -15.53
N PRO A 6 14.18 -0.93 -16.80
CA PRO A 6 13.20 -0.31 -17.69
C PRO A 6 11.90 -1.13 -17.81
N MET A 7 11.99 -2.45 -17.93
CA MET A 7 10.82 -3.33 -18.01
C MET A 7 10.00 -3.33 -16.70
N GLN A 8 10.68 -3.37 -15.55
CA GLN A 8 10.00 -3.26 -14.25
C GLN A 8 9.30 -1.91 -14.06
N ARG A 9 9.89 -0.83 -14.58
CA ARG A 9 9.23 0.49 -14.60
C ARG A 9 8.00 0.49 -15.48
N GLN A 10 8.09 -0.11 -16.67
CA GLN A 10 6.96 -0.24 -17.58
C GLN A 10 5.83 -1.03 -16.92
N ASP A 11 6.14 -2.16 -16.27
CA ASP A 11 5.16 -2.93 -15.51
C ASP A 11 4.41 -2.10 -14.45
N VAL A 12 5.12 -1.22 -13.73
CA VAL A 12 4.52 -0.32 -12.73
C VAL A 12 3.61 0.72 -13.38
N ILE A 13 4.00 1.23 -14.54
CA ILE A 13 3.17 2.17 -15.33
C ILE A 13 1.91 1.46 -15.83
N ASP A 14 2.05 0.28 -16.42
CA ASP A 14 0.97 -0.47 -17.05
C ASP A 14 -0.13 -0.87 -16.05
N MET A 15 0.24 -1.18 -14.80
CA MET A 15 -0.74 -1.48 -13.75
C MET A 15 -1.36 -0.22 -13.11
N GLY A 16 -1.02 0.97 -13.60
CA GLY A 16 -1.60 2.24 -13.16
C GLY A 16 -0.97 2.84 -11.90
N PHE A 17 0.25 2.42 -11.53
CA PHE A 17 1.00 2.94 -10.37
C PHE A 17 2.18 3.82 -10.81
N GLY A 18 2.22 4.29 -12.06
CA GLY A 18 3.39 4.97 -12.64
C GLY A 18 3.85 6.23 -11.89
N ASP A 19 2.94 6.97 -11.26
CA ASP A 19 3.27 8.20 -10.54
C ASP A 19 4.09 7.97 -9.27
N ILE A 20 3.96 6.78 -8.66
CA ILE A 20 4.76 6.45 -7.47
C ILE A 20 6.26 6.38 -7.81
N LEU A 21 6.61 6.13 -9.07
CA LEU A 21 8.01 6.16 -9.53
C LEU A 21 8.63 7.55 -9.40
N LYS A 22 7.79 8.60 -9.38
CA LYS A 22 8.18 10.00 -9.23
C LYS A 22 8.07 10.49 -7.78
N PHE A 23 7.64 9.63 -6.86
CA PHE A 23 7.41 9.98 -5.46
C PHE A 23 8.73 10.33 -4.76
N LYS A 24 8.79 11.53 -4.15
CA LYS A 24 10.03 12.11 -3.57
C LYS A 24 10.11 12.07 -2.05
N ILE A 25 9.15 11.43 -1.38
CA ILE A 25 9.17 11.33 0.08
C ILE A 25 10.21 10.29 0.50
N ASN A 26 11.37 10.79 0.95
CA ASN A 26 12.46 9.94 1.42
C ASN A 26 12.39 9.67 2.93
N LYS A 27 11.77 10.58 3.70
CA LYS A 27 11.58 10.47 5.15
C LYS A 27 10.28 11.15 5.53
N VAL A 28 9.52 10.51 6.43
CA VAL A 28 8.34 11.11 7.04
C VAL A 28 8.74 11.74 8.37
N PRO A 29 8.58 13.06 8.56
CA PRO A 29 8.86 13.71 9.84
C PRO A 29 7.84 13.27 10.89
N THR A 30 8.24 12.38 11.80
CA THR A 30 7.35 11.72 12.77
C THR A 30 6.49 12.70 13.57
N ARG A 31 7.05 13.80 14.07
CA ARG A 31 6.30 14.79 14.86
C ARG A 31 5.16 15.43 14.07
N LEU A 32 5.44 15.84 12.82
CA LEU A 32 4.43 16.42 11.94
C LEU A 32 3.38 15.37 11.58
N ALA A 33 3.80 14.16 11.24
CA ALA A 33 2.90 13.06 10.90
C ALA A 33 1.91 12.74 12.03
N PHE A 34 2.38 12.64 13.28
CA PHE A 34 1.52 12.39 14.43
C PHE A 34 0.63 13.59 14.77
N TRP A 35 1.12 14.82 14.60
CA TRP A 35 0.31 16.02 14.74
C TRP A 35 -0.85 16.05 13.74
N LEU A 36 -0.60 15.67 12.48
CA LEU A 36 -1.65 15.54 11.45
C LEU A 36 -2.59 14.39 11.77
N LEU A 37 -2.08 13.27 12.26
CA LEU A 37 -2.88 12.11 12.68
C LEU A 37 -3.84 12.46 13.83
N ASP A 38 -3.41 13.28 14.80
CA ASP A 38 -4.26 13.79 15.88
C ASP A 38 -5.40 14.70 15.35
N ARG A 39 -5.21 15.31 14.18
CA ARG A 39 -6.18 16.21 13.53
C ARG A 39 -7.07 15.53 12.49
N PHE A 40 -6.74 14.30 12.11
CA PHE A 40 -7.58 13.51 11.22
C PHE A 40 -8.79 12.96 11.99
N ASP A 41 -9.99 13.22 11.47
CA ASP A 41 -11.27 12.70 11.94
C ASP A 41 -11.73 11.57 11.00
N GLU A 42 -11.71 10.35 11.52
CA GLU A 42 -12.10 9.14 10.82
C GLU A 42 -13.60 9.04 10.47
N ASN A 43 -14.47 9.82 11.13
CA ASN A 43 -15.91 9.76 10.92
C ASN A 43 -16.34 10.65 9.74
N THR A 44 -15.71 11.82 9.65
CA THR A 44 -15.90 12.75 8.52
C THR A 44 -14.90 12.52 7.39
N CYS A 45 -13.91 11.65 7.59
CA CYS A 45 -12.80 11.42 6.67
C CYS A 45 -12.07 12.71 6.30
N SER A 46 -11.81 13.57 7.30
CA SER A 46 -11.27 14.91 7.08
C SER A 46 -10.08 15.21 7.97
N LEU A 47 -9.15 16.03 7.46
CA LEU A 47 -8.01 16.56 8.19
C LEU A 47 -8.33 17.99 8.64
N ASN A 48 -8.45 18.18 9.95
CA ASN A 48 -8.86 19.45 10.57
C ASN A 48 -7.65 20.30 10.97
N LEU A 49 -7.23 21.20 10.08
CA LEU A 49 -6.11 22.12 10.31
C LEU A 49 -6.61 23.47 10.85
N PRO A 50 -5.75 24.28 11.49
CA PRO A 50 -6.11 25.64 11.88
C PRO A 50 -6.59 26.46 10.67
N GLY A 51 -7.86 26.84 10.67
CA GLY A 51 -8.48 27.64 9.61
C GLY A 51 -8.75 26.91 8.29
N ARG A 52 -8.55 25.58 8.22
CA ARG A 52 -8.77 24.80 6.99
C ARG A 52 -9.18 23.37 7.29
N VAL A 53 -10.19 22.87 6.58
CA VAL A 53 -10.55 21.44 6.59
C VAL A 53 -10.22 20.86 5.22
N ILE A 54 -9.55 19.71 5.20
CA ILE A 54 -9.21 18.99 3.97
C ILE A 54 -9.93 17.64 3.98
N LEU A 55 -10.85 17.42 3.05
CA LEU A 55 -11.52 16.13 2.90
C LEU A 55 -10.58 15.13 2.21
N ILE A 56 -10.45 13.93 2.78
CA ILE A 56 -9.67 12.84 2.17
C ILE A 56 -10.57 12.06 1.22
N THR A 57 -10.63 12.50 -0.04
CA THR A 57 -11.42 11.86 -1.10
C THR A 57 -10.59 10.90 -1.95
N ARG A 58 -11.27 10.08 -2.76
CA ARG A 58 -10.63 9.19 -3.72
C ARG A 58 -9.74 9.95 -4.70
N GLU A 59 -10.20 11.12 -5.16
CA GLU A 59 -9.48 12.01 -6.07
C GLU A 59 -8.23 12.57 -5.40
N LEU A 60 -8.29 12.91 -4.11
CA LEU A 60 -7.11 13.34 -3.36
C LEU A 60 -6.08 12.20 -3.26
N VAL A 61 -6.52 10.98 -2.92
CA VAL A 61 -5.61 9.82 -2.85
C VAL A 61 -4.98 9.54 -4.21
N ARG A 62 -5.78 9.56 -5.29
CA ARG A 62 -5.27 9.44 -6.66
C ARG A 62 -4.26 10.53 -6.98
N LYS A 63 -4.54 11.78 -6.62
CA LYS A 63 -3.61 12.90 -6.88
C LYS A 63 -2.27 12.74 -6.16
N LEU A 64 -2.28 12.17 -4.95
CA LEU A 64 -1.09 12.06 -4.10
C LEU A 64 -0.25 10.83 -4.40
N LEU A 65 -0.90 9.67 -4.54
CA LEU A 65 -0.23 8.39 -4.70
C LEU A 65 -0.23 7.90 -6.15
N GLY A 66 -1.11 8.46 -6.99
CA GLY A 66 -1.29 8.07 -8.39
C GLY A 66 -1.62 6.59 -8.55
N VAL A 67 -2.49 6.09 -7.68
CA VAL A 67 -3.03 4.72 -7.74
C VAL A 67 -4.35 4.70 -8.52
N PRO A 68 -4.75 3.55 -9.10
CA PRO A 68 -6.01 3.46 -9.84
C PRO A 68 -7.24 3.76 -8.96
N MET A 69 -8.15 4.55 -9.54
CA MET A 69 -9.42 4.96 -8.95
C MET A 69 -10.56 4.44 -9.83
N ALA A 70 -10.68 3.11 -9.89
CA ALA A 70 -11.68 2.44 -10.71
C ALA A 70 -12.98 2.18 -9.93
N GLU A 71 -13.93 1.46 -10.52
CA GLU A 71 -15.28 1.29 -9.94
C GLU A 71 -15.42 0.02 -9.08
N VAL A 72 -14.54 -0.97 -9.24
CA VAL A 72 -14.64 -2.22 -8.49
C VAL A 72 -14.13 -1.99 -7.07
N HIS A 73 -15.07 -1.92 -6.12
CA HIS A 73 -14.78 -1.76 -4.70
C HIS A 73 -14.00 -2.96 -4.14
N LEU A 74 -13.07 -2.68 -3.23
CA LEU A 74 -12.21 -3.64 -2.57
C LEU A 74 -12.62 -3.79 -1.10
N TYR A 75 -13.08 -4.96 -0.69
CA TYR A 75 -13.26 -5.25 0.73
C TYR A 75 -11.94 -5.71 1.34
N ALA A 76 -11.36 -4.90 2.22
CA ALA A 76 -10.21 -5.30 3.02
C ALA A 76 -10.61 -6.45 3.96
N ARG A 77 -10.05 -7.65 3.73
CA ARG A 77 -10.13 -8.73 4.74
C ARG A 77 -9.23 -8.40 5.93
N ASP A 78 -9.64 -8.84 7.12
CA ASP A 78 -8.82 -8.72 8.32
C ASP A 78 -7.59 -9.64 8.28
N GLU A 79 -7.71 -10.77 7.59
CA GLU A 79 -6.69 -11.82 7.53
C GLU A 79 -6.29 -12.19 6.09
N THR A 80 -5.06 -12.70 5.96
CA THR A 80 -4.55 -13.21 4.68
C THR A 80 -5.19 -14.55 4.36
N ASP A 81 -5.73 -14.69 3.15
CA ASP A 81 -6.19 -15.98 2.65
C ASP A 81 -5.00 -16.87 2.27
N HIS A 82 -4.63 -17.80 3.15
CA HIS A 82 -3.53 -18.75 2.92
C HIS A 82 -3.90 -19.90 1.96
N ARG A 83 -5.18 -20.08 1.65
CA ARG A 83 -5.66 -21.09 0.69
C ARG A 83 -5.68 -20.55 -0.74
N ASN A 84 -5.79 -19.23 -0.91
CA ASN A 84 -5.71 -18.56 -2.20
C ASN A 84 -4.45 -18.95 -3.00
N GLN A 85 -4.66 -19.23 -4.29
CA GLN A 85 -3.63 -19.71 -5.20
C GLN A 85 -2.51 -18.68 -5.40
N LEU A 86 -2.84 -17.40 -5.55
CA LEU A 86 -1.86 -16.34 -5.70
C LEU A 86 -1.00 -16.18 -4.45
N THR A 87 -1.60 -16.25 -3.26
CA THR A 87 -0.84 -16.24 -1.99
C THR A 87 0.18 -17.38 -1.96
N ARG A 88 -0.21 -18.60 -2.35
CA ARG A 88 0.70 -19.76 -2.40
C ARG A 88 1.81 -19.58 -3.44
N GLN A 89 1.45 -19.13 -4.64
CA GLN A 89 2.40 -18.86 -5.72
C GLN A 89 3.41 -17.79 -5.31
N TRP A 90 2.94 -16.73 -4.66
CA TRP A 90 3.78 -15.65 -4.17
C TRP A 90 4.79 -16.14 -3.11
N LYS A 91 4.33 -16.93 -2.13
CA LYS A 91 5.18 -17.51 -1.08
C LYS A 91 6.25 -18.46 -1.64
N ALA A 92 5.93 -19.19 -2.72
CA ALA A 92 6.85 -20.15 -3.33
C ALA A 92 8.15 -19.51 -3.86
N GLN A 93 8.14 -18.19 -4.13
CA GLN A 93 9.34 -17.43 -4.54
C GLN A 93 10.46 -17.43 -3.48
N PHE A 94 10.13 -17.70 -2.22
CA PHE A 94 11.05 -17.56 -1.07
C PHE A 94 11.58 -18.91 -0.53
N GLY A 95 11.23 -20.03 -1.19
CA GLY A 95 11.56 -21.39 -0.75
C GLY A 95 10.62 -21.92 0.35
N LYS A 96 10.53 -23.25 0.46
CA LYS A 96 9.56 -23.94 1.34
C LYS A 96 9.81 -23.73 2.85
N GLU A 97 11.05 -23.46 3.24
CA GLU A 97 11.45 -23.33 4.65
C GLU A 97 11.11 -21.96 5.28
N ARG A 98 10.83 -20.94 4.46
CA ARG A 98 10.59 -19.58 4.98
C ARG A 98 9.14 -19.40 5.42
N LYS A 99 8.93 -19.41 6.75
CA LYS A 99 7.60 -19.18 7.37
C LYS A 99 7.18 -17.71 7.43
N ARG A 100 8.13 -16.78 7.48
CA ARG A 100 7.89 -15.33 7.58
C ARG A 100 8.52 -14.58 6.41
N HIS A 101 7.78 -13.61 5.88
CA HIS A 101 8.21 -12.80 4.74
C HIS A 101 8.25 -11.34 5.16
N PHE A 102 9.45 -10.74 5.13
CA PHE A 102 9.70 -9.38 5.56
C PHE A 102 9.82 -8.46 4.34
N LEU A 103 9.52 -7.18 4.54
CA LEU A 103 9.66 -6.12 3.55
C LEU A 103 11.02 -6.16 2.82
N THR A 104 12.10 -6.36 3.58
CA THR A 104 13.48 -6.44 3.06
C THR A 104 13.68 -7.61 2.10
N HIS A 105 13.03 -8.75 2.33
CA HIS A 105 13.12 -9.90 1.42
C HIS A 105 12.45 -9.60 0.07
N VAL A 106 11.30 -8.92 0.09
CA VAL A 106 10.58 -8.54 -1.14
C VAL A 106 11.33 -7.46 -1.89
N ALA A 107 11.84 -6.45 -1.19
CA ALA A 107 12.67 -5.41 -1.79
C ALA A 107 13.93 -6.01 -2.46
N LYS A 108 14.60 -6.95 -1.79
CA LYS A 108 15.75 -7.68 -2.34
C LYS A 108 15.36 -8.46 -3.60
N LEU A 109 14.24 -9.18 -3.56
CA LEU A 109 13.73 -9.95 -4.71
C LEU A 109 13.44 -9.06 -5.92
N ILE A 110 12.86 -7.87 -5.69
CA ILE A 110 12.58 -6.89 -6.75
C ILE A 110 13.87 -6.37 -7.39
N VAL A 111 14.84 -5.96 -6.56
CA VAL A 111 16.08 -5.31 -7.03
C VAL A 111 17.05 -6.31 -7.66
N GLU A 112 17.25 -7.46 -7.04
CA GLU A 112 18.22 -8.47 -7.49
C GLU A 112 17.64 -9.40 -8.55
N GLY A 113 16.36 -9.75 -8.43
CA GLY A 113 15.71 -10.67 -9.35
C GLY A 113 15.62 -10.10 -10.77
N LYS A 114 15.50 -8.76 -10.90
CA LYS A 114 15.38 -8.04 -12.18
C LYS A 114 14.31 -8.60 -13.14
N ARG A 115 13.37 -9.38 -12.62
CA ARG A 115 12.24 -9.96 -13.35
C ARG A 115 11.14 -8.92 -13.51
N SER A 116 10.47 -8.98 -14.65
CA SER A 116 9.24 -8.25 -15.00
C SER A 116 8.05 -9.23 -15.09
N GLY A 117 6.86 -8.70 -15.34
CA GLY A 117 5.62 -9.44 -15.51
C GLY A 117 4.86 -9.69 -14.20
N TRP A 118 3.89 -10.61 -14.25
CA TRP A 118 2.89 -10.80 -13.20
C TRP A 118 3.44 -10.89 -11.77
N LEU A 119 4.40 -11.79 -11.52
CA LEU A 119 4.96 -11.95 -10.17
C LEU A 119 5.72 -10.72 -9.69
N PHE A 120 6.37 -9.98 -10.60
CA PHE A 120 6.99 -8.71 -10.25
C PHE A 120 5.94 -7.67 -9.85
N LYS A 121 4.84 -7.54 -10.61
CA LYS A 121 3.72 -6.65 -10.28
C LYS A 121 3.16 -6.96 -8.90
N ILE A 122 2.96 -8.24 -8.58
CA ILE A 122 2.53 -8.65 -7.24
C ILE A 122 3.56 -8.33 -6.17
N ASN A 123 4.86 -8.60 -6.39
CA ASN A 123 5.91 -8.24 -5.44
C ASN A 123 5.92 -6.72 -5.16
N PHE A 124 5.74 -5.92 -6.20
CA PHE A 124 5.65 -4.47 -6.09
C PHE A 124 4.44 -4.04 -5.27
N LEU A 125 3.24 -4.54 -5.58
CA LEU A 125 2.02 -4.22 -4.83
C LEU A 125 2.13 -4.66 -3.36
N VAL A 126 2.70 -5.83 -3.09
CA VAL A 126 2.94 -6.30 -1.73
C VAL A 126 3.86 -5.33 -1.00
N LEU A 127 4.97 -4.91 -1.62
CA LEU A 127 5.86 -3.92 -1.01
C LEU A 127 5.16 -2.57 -0.81
N PHE A 128 4.39 -2.11 -1.78
CA PHE A 128 3.63 -0.86 -1.72
C PHE A 128 2.63 -0.86 -0.57
N PHE A 129 1.71 -1.83 -0.50
CA PHE A 129 0.68 -1.87 0.53
C PHE A 129 1.22 -2.22 1.92
N SER A 130 2.35 -2.89 2.00
CA SER A 130 3.05 -3.14 3.27
C SER A 130 3.80 -1.91 3.80
N THR A 131 4.00 -0.86 2.99
CA THR A 131 4.76 0.35 3.36
C THR A 131 3.89 1.60 3.42
N LEU A 132 3.03 1.80 2.43
CA LEU A 132 2.17 2.97 2.27
C LEU A 132 0.70 2.68 2.60
N GLY A 133 0.32 1.42 2.78
CA GLY A 133 -1.01 0.99 3.19
C GLY A 133 -1.07 0.69 4.70
N GLU A 134 -1.08 -0.60 5.04
CA GLU A 134 -1.11 -1.08 6.42
C GLU A 134 0.21 -1.82 6.72
N THR A 135 0.99 -1.30 7.67
CA THR A 135 2.23 -1.92 8.13
C THR A 135 1.93 -2.99 9.19
N ASN A 136 2.68 -4.08 9.16
CA ASN A 136 2.63 -5.07 10.25
C ASN A 136 3.68 -4.73 11.31
N LEU A 137 3.35 -4.89 12.59
CA LEU A 137 4.21 -4.57 13.74
C LEU A 137 5.59 -5.25 13.73
N ASN A 138 5.73 -6.36 13.00
CA ASN A 138 6.96 -7.15 12.90
C ASN A 138 7.68 -6.98 11.54
N ASN A 139 7.38 -5.92 10.79
CA ASN A 139 7.94 -5.67 9.45
C ASN A 139 7.67 -6.78 8.42
N THR A 140 6.67 -7.64 8.70
CA THR A 140 6.19 -8.61 7.71
C THR A 140 5.32 -7.92 6.68
N VAL A 141 5.15 -8.58 5.54
CA VAL A 141 4.36 -8.05 4.45
C VAL A 141 2.86 -8.24 4.67
N ASN A 142 2.09 -7.29 4.16
CA ASN A 142 0.65 -7.35 4.03
C ASN A 142 0.27 -8.10 2.74
N LEU A 143 -0.39 -9.24 2.89
CA LEU A 143 -0.91 -10.08 1.79
C LEU A 143 -2.44 -10.11 1.76
N LYS A 144 -3.13 -9.32 2.61
CA LYS A 144 -4.58 -9.38 2.80
C LYS A 144 -5.35 -9.10 1.50
N PHE A 145 -4.79 -8.32 0.58
CA PHE A 145 -5.41 -7.95 -0.69
C PHE A 145 -5.20 -8.98 -1.82
N LEU A 146 -4.28 -9.95 -1.70
CA LEU A 146 -3.94 -10.85 -2.82
C LEU A 146 -5.10 -11.69 -3.33
N HIS A 147 -6.07 -12.00 -2.46
CA HIS A 147 -7.24 -12.79 -2.84
C HIS A 147 -8.17 -12.08 -3.84
N LEU A 148 -7.97 -10.78 -4.07
CA LEU A 148 -8.74 -9.94 -4.98
C LEU A 148 -8.17 -9.92 -6.40
N LEU A 149 -7.00 -10.53 -6.59
CA LEU A 149 -6.24 -10.51 -7.84
C LEU A 149 -6.20 -11.92 -8.44
N ASN A 150 -6.87 -12.11 -9.58
CA ASN A 150 -6.80 -13.36 -10.34
C ASN A 150 -5.84 -13.23 -11.52
N ASN A 151 -5.82 -12.06 -12.15
CA ASN A 151 -4.98 -11.74 -13.31
C ASN A 151 -4.51 -10.28 -13.27
N GLU A 152 -3.72 -9.91 -14.27
CA GLU A 152 -3.11 -8.59 -14.38
C GLU A 152 -4.12 -7.46 -14.61
N ASP A 153 -5.14 -7.70 -15.41
CA ASP A 153 -6.18 -6.72 -15.73
C ASP A 153 -7.01 -6.34 -14.52
N ASP A 154 -7.09 -7.21 -13.51
CA ASP A 154 -7.78 -6.93 -12.27
C ASP A 154 -7.16 -5.72 -11.57
N ILE A 155 -5.82 -5.55 -11.60
CA ILE A 155 -5.15 -4.47 -10.85
C ILE A 155 -5.70 -3.10 -11.26
N ALA A 156 -5.86 -2.83 -12.55
CA ALA A 156 -6.33 -1.53 -13.02
C ALA A 156 -7.83 -1.29 -12.81
N LYS A 157 -8.62 -2.37 -12.61
CA LYS A 157 -10.08 -2.32 -12.43
C LYS A 157 -10.50 -2.06 -10.98
N LEU A 158 -9.57 -2.20 -10.03
CA LEU A 158 -9.84 -2.07 -8.61
C LEU A 158 -9.72 -0.63 -8.10
N ASP A 159 -10.59 -0.27 -7.17
CA ASP A 159 -10.59 1.03 -6.51
C ASP A 159 -9.61 1.10 -5.35
N TRP A 160 -8.31 1.19 -5.67
CA TRP A 160 -7.27 1.28 -4.66
C TRP A 160 -7.37 2.56 -3.84
N CYS A 161 -7.94 3.63 -4.39
CA CYS A 161 -8.18 4.87 -3.66
C CYS A 161 -9.08 4.64 -2.46
N THR A 162 -10.26 4.03 -2.68
CA THR A 162 -11.18 3.71 -1.58
C THR A 162 -10.55 2.71 -0.60
N TYR A 163 -9.84 1.70 -1.10
CA TYR A 163 -9.14 0.73 -0.25
C TYR A 163 -8.17 1.38 0.74
N ILE A 164 -7.35 2.34 0.29
CA ILE A 164 -6.39 3.03 1.17
C ILE A 164 -7.11 3.94 2.17
N ILE A 165 -8.22 4.58 1.78
CA ILE A 165 -9.05 5.39 2.69
C ILE A 165 -9.65 4.53 3.79
N GLU A 166 -10.18 3.36 3.45
CA GLU A 166 -10.74 2.43 4.42
C GLU A 166 -9.67 1.94 5.41
N ILE A 167 -8.45 1.67 4.93
CA ILE A 167 -7.32 1.37 5.82
C ILE A 167 -7.05 2.56 6.75
N LEU A 168 -6.94 3.79 6.22
CA LEU A 168 -6.70 4.99 7.02
C LEU A 168 -7.70 5.14 8.17
N ILE A 169 -8.99 5.01 7.86
CA ILE A 169 -10.09 5.08 8.83
C ILE A 169 -9.95 3.95 9.86
N LYS A 170 -9.78 2.71 9.40
CA LYS A 170 -9.68 1.53 10.27
C LYS A 170 -8.49 1.64 11.22
N THR A 171 -7.30 1.99 10.72
CA THR A 171 -6.09 2.09 11.53
C THR A 171 -6.17 3.24 12.51
N LYS A 172 -6.76 4.39 12.11
CA LYS A 172 -7.00 5.52 13.02
C LYS A 172 -7.92 5.12 14.18
N ARG A 173 -9.04 4.44 13.91
CA ARG A 173 -9.97 3.95 14.96
C ARG A 173 -9.30 3.02 15.96
N SER A 174 -8.39 2.16 15.48
CA SER A 174 -7.65 1.23 16.33
C SER A 174 -6.45 1.86 17.04
N TRP A 175 -6.04 3.06 16.64
CA TRP A 175 -4.81 3.68 17.12
C TRP A 175 -4.99 4.32 18.49
N LYS A 176 -4.03 4.07 19.39
CA LYS A 176 -3.91 4.73 20.68
C LYS A 176 -2.77 5.72 20.61
N ARG A 177 -2.95 6.91 21.20
CA ARG A 177 -2.04 8.07 21.01
C ARG A 177 -0.59 7.80 21.42
N ASP A 178 -0.38 6.92 22.39
CA ASP A 178 0.90 6.45 22.90
C ASP A 178 1.51 5.28 22.12
N GLY A 179 0.75 4.71 21.18
CA GLY A 179 1.12 3.54 20.39
C GLY A 179 1.70 3.85 19.02
N TYR A 180 2.29 2.82 18.42
CA TYR A 180 2.72 2.85 17.03
C TYR A 180 1.50 2.97 16.11
N TYR A 181 1.58 3.86 15.11
CA TYR A 181 0.60 3.96 14.05
C TYR A 181 1.02 3.13 12.85
N ASN A 182 0.14 2.24 12.39
CA ASN A 182 0.43 1.28 11.33
C ASN A 182 -0.34 1.54 10.02
N GLY A 183 -1.03 2.68 9.90
CA GLY A 183 -1.79 3.03 8.72
C GLY A 183 -1.04 3.90 7.71
N PRO A 184 -1.74 4.35 6.64
CA PRO A 184 -1.19 5.08 5.51
C PRO A 184 -0.90 6.54 5.86
N ILE A 185 0.04 6.77 6.78
CA ILE A 185 0.34 8.10 7.34
C ILE A 185 0.75 9.14 6.29
N VAL A 186 1.28 8.67 5.17
CA VAL A 186 1.69 9.50 4.03
C VAL A 186 0.50 10.25 3.43
N LEU A 187 -0.73 9.72 3.52
CA LEU A 187 -1.94 10.41 3.08
C LEU A 187 -2.27 11.65 3.91
N LEU A 188 -1.71 11.80 5.10
CA LEU A 188 -1.97 12.96 5.94
C LEU A 188 -0.96 14.08 5.71
N LEU A 189 0.15 13.82 5.01
CA LEU A 189 1.24 14.78 4.75
C LEU A 189 0.91 15.79 3.62
N VAL A 190 -0.36 16.10 3.44
CA VAL A 190 -0.96 16.74 2.25
C VAL A 190 -1.06 18.25 2.36
#